data_AF-A0A3N6HDE8-F1
#
_entry.id   AF-A0A3N6HDE8-F1
#
_cell.length_a   1.000
_cell.length_b   1.000
_cell.length_c   1.000
_cell.angle_alpha   90.00
_cell.angle_beta   90.00
_cell.angle_gamma   90.00
#
_symmetry.space_group_name_H-M   'P 1'
#
loop_
_entity.id
_entity.type
_entity.pdbx_description
1 polymer ?
#
loop_
_entity_poly.entity_id
_entity_poly.type
_entity_poly.pdbx_seq_one_letter_code
_entity_poly.pdbx_strand_id
1 'polypeptide(L)'
;MCSEPEHEPTCGPSTYLDADVWSAAVEMYRRYSFIAVGPRTGEDWLPDVGAIMRREVADPRGWRGRDPEVGEPELLEDPAFPFRVPPVDEEGAAEWRSGLFEVPRRSVVRLLVMLATKEMNVPRQQGFAERRTGMERHAAAILSRFPEDSTFFTNTRHGGENPDFYERVSGCWPMSQYVWDFGLLAVSDEEIGLIWSFDAS
;
A
#
# COMPACT_ATOMS: atom_id res chain seq x y z
N MET A 1 43.13 6.37 -43.12
CA MET A 1 43.13 6.44 -41.64
C MET A 1 41.71 6.70 -41.23
N CYS A 2 41.03 5.67 -40.74
CA CYS A 2 39.66 5.76 -40.23
C CYS A 2 39.74 6.33 -38.81
N SER A 3 38.96 7.37 -38.54
CA SER A 3 38.70 7.84 -37.17
C SER A 3 37.26 7.48 -36.87
N GLU A 4 37.08 6.51 -35.96
CA GLU A 4 35.77 6.20 -35.39
C GLU A 4 35.41 7.27 -34.35
N PRO A 5 34.15 7.75 -34.31
CA PRO A 5 33.70 8.58 -33.20
C PRO A 5 33.34 7.70 -32.01
N GLU A 6 33.93 8.02 -30.86
CA GLU A 6 33.57 7.44 -29.56
C GLU A 6 32.08 7.68 -29.28
N HIS A 7 31.31 6.59 -29.16
CA HIS A 7 29.95 6.63 -28.63
C HIS A 7 30.03 6.89 -27.13
N GLU A 8 29.66 8.10 -26.70
CA GLU A 8 29.23 8.33 -25.32
C GLU A 8 28.01 7.45 -25.03
N PRO A 9 27.98 6.70 -23.92
CA PRO A 9 26.79 5.98 -23.52
C PRO A 9 25.75 7.01 -23.07
N THR A 10 24.71 7.19 -23.87
CA THR A 10 23.48 7.86 -23.46
C THR A 10 22.86 7.08 -22.30
N CYS A 11 23.11 7.55 -21.09
CA CYS A 11 22.34 7.16 -19.91
C CYS A 11 20.91 7.67 -20.11
N GLY A 12 20.04 6.84 -20.68
CA GLY A 12 18.60 7.04 -20.56
C GLY A 12 18.22 7.07 -19.07
N PRO A 13 17.14 7.76 -18.67
CA PRO A 13 16.74 7.80 -17.27
C PRO A 13 16.50 6.36 -16.80
N SER A 14 17.38 5.87 -15.94
CA SER A 14 17.20 4.62 -15.25
C SER A 14 15.92 4.75 -14.43
N THR A 15 14.90 3.97 -14.77
CA THR A 15 13.62 3.86 -14.06
C THR A 15 13.81 3.12 -12.73
N TYR A 16 14.82 3.50 -11.95
CA TYR A 16 15.10 2.91 -10.66
C TYR A 16 14.23 3.59 -9.61
N LEU A 17 13.54 2.78 -8.81
CA LEU A 17 12.79 3.30 -7.67
C LEU A 17 13.79 3.79 -6.61
N ASP A 18 13.76 5.08 -6.31
CA ASP A 18 14.52 5.70 -5.22
C ASP A 18 13.59 6.36 -4.19
N ALA A 19 14.19 6.95 -3.15
CA ALA A 19 13.47 7.60 -2.05
C ALA A 19 12.60 8.78 -2.52
N ASP A 20 13.03 9.52 -3.54
CA ASP A 20 12.33 10.70 -4.04
C ASP A 20 11.12 10.29 -4.88
N VAL A 21 11.29 9.30 -5.76
CA VAL A 21 10.20 8.71 -6.54
C VAL A 21 9.16 8.06 -5.62
N TRP A 22 9.61 7.34 -4.59
CA TRP A 22 8.75 6.79 -3.55
C TRP A 22 7.97 7.89 -2.82
N SER A 23 8.66 8.91 -2.31
CA SER A 23 8.03 10.02 -1.59
C SER A 23 6.98 10.73 -2.45
N ALA A 24 7.30 11.01 -3.72
CA ALA A 24 6.36 11.62 -4.65
C ALA A 24 5.13 10.74 -4.91
N ALA A 25 5.29 9.41 -4.92
CA ALA A 25 4.17 8.49 -5.06
C ALA A 25 3.30 8.39 -3.80
N VAL A 26 3.91 8.32 -2.62
CA VAL A 26 3.23 8.35 -1.31
C VAL A 26 2.44 9.66 -1.13
N GLU A 27 2.95 10.76 -1.67
CA GLU A 27 2.27 12.04 -1.63
C GLU A 27 0.91 12.07 -2.36
N MET A 28 0.65 11.16 -3.30
CA MET A 28 -0.65 11.04 -3.96
C MET A 28 -1.81 10.86 -2.95
N TYR A 29 -1.53 10.25 -1.80
CA TYR A 29 -2.49 9.99 -0.74
C TYR A 29 -2.66 11.23 0.13
N ARG A 30 -3.55 12.14 -0.26
CA ARG A 30 -3.82 13.40 0.47
C ARG A 30 -4.82 13.23 1.63
N ARG A 31 -5.51 12.08 1.73
CA ARG A 31 -6.48 11.77 2.80
C ARG A 31 -5.79 11.25 4.06
N TYR A 32 -6.62 10.89 5.04
CA TYR A 32 -6.25 10.09 6.21
C TYR A 32 -5.82 8.70 5.73
N SER A 33 -4.51 8.50 5.60
CA SER A 33 -3.94 7.29 5.01
C SER A 33 -2.64 6.93 5.72
N PHE A 34 -2.49 5.66 6.07
CA PHE A 34 -1.29 5.08 6.66
C PHE A 34 -0.52 4.29 5.59
N ILE A 35 0.73 4.63 5.38
CA ILE A 35 1.64 4.04 4.39
C ILE A 35 2.95 3.77 5.11
N ALA A 36 3.22 2.50 5.38
CA ALA A 36 4.45 2.08 6.03
C ALA A 36 4.95 0.78 5.41
N VAL A 37 6.27 0.60 5.46
CA VAL A 37 6.93 -0.65 5.08
C VAL A 37 7.80 -1.08 6.25
N GLY A 38 7.81 -2.37 6.55
CA GLY A 38 8.69 -2.98 7.55
C GLY A 38 9.41 -4.20 6.98
N PRO A 39 10.44 -4.69 7.69
CA PRO A 39 11.12 -5.93 7.30
C PRO A 39 10.20 -7.14 7.52
N ARG A 40 10.35 -8.16 6.67
CA ARG A 40 9.83 -9.51 6.95
C ARG A 40 10.90 -10.29 7.71
N THR A 41 10.56 -10.81 8.88
CA THR A 41 11.51 -11.50 9.78
C THR A 41 11.31 -13.01 9.83
N GLY A 42 10.19 -13.52 9.31
CA GLY A 42 9.89 -14.94 9.29
C GLY A 42 8.96 -15.39 8.16
N GLU A 43 8.74 -16.70 8.08
CA GLU A 43 7.81 -17.30 7.12
C GLU A 43 6.38 -16.82 7.37
N ASP A 44 5.94 -16.84 8.64
CA ASP A 44 4.71 -16.19 9.06
C ASP A 44 4.92 -14.68 9.16
N TRP A 45 4.30 -13.95 8.23
CA TRP A 45 4.39 -12.50 8.10
C TRP A 45 3.44 -11.74 9.05
N LEU A 46 2.49 -12.43 9.70
CA LEU A 46 1.47 -11.77 10.51
C LEU A 46 2.02 -11.01 11.73
N PRO A 47 3.02 -11.54 12.47
CA PRO A 47 3.67 -10.78 13.55
C PRO A 47 4.30 -9.48 13.05
N ASP A 48 4.93 -9.51 11.87
CA ASP A 48 5.57 -8.35 11.25
C ASP A 48 4.53 -7.30 10.85
N VAL A 49 3.36 -7.70 10.33
CA VAL A 49 2.22 -6.78 10.11
C VAL A 49 1.79 -6.10 11.41
N GLY A 50 1.65 -6.85 12.49
CA GLY A 50 1.32 -6.29 13.81
C GLY A 50 2.37 -5.29 14.30
N ALA A 51 3.66 -5.57 14.08
CA ALA A 51 4.75 -4.68 14.44
C ALA A 51 4.73 -3.37 13.64
N ILE A 52 4.41 -3.43 12.34
CA ILE A 52 4.23 -2.23 11.50
C ILE A 52 3.04 -1.41 11.99
N MET A 53 1.89 -2.06 12.26
CA MET A 53 0.69 -1.38 12.79
C MET A 53 0.97 -0.66 14.11
N ARG A 54 1.82 -1.22 14.97
CA ARG A 54 2.27 -0.62 16.24
C ARG A 54 3.45 0.36 16.09
N ARG A 55 3.95 0.59 14.87
CA ARG A 55 5.15 1.41 14.58
C ARG A 55 6.41 0.95 15.33
N GLU A 56 6.52 -0.34 15.62
CA GLU A 56 7.66 -0.94 16.33
C GLU A 56 8.89 -1.11 15.44
N VAL A 57 8.71 -1.07 14.12
CA VAL A 57 9.75 -1.28 13.11
C VAL A 57 9.83 -0.08 12.17
N ALA A 58 11.05 0.18 11.70
CA ALA A 58 11.32 1.19 10.70
C ALA A 58 11.34 0.60 9.28
N ASP A 59 11.18 1.46 8.28
CA ASP A 59 11.39 1.11 6.88
C ASP A 59 12.83 0.61 6.67
N PRO A 60 13.05 -0.61 6.14
CA PRO A 60 14.40 -1.18 5.99
C PRO A 60 15.27 -0.42 4.98
N ARG A 61 14.67 0.37 4.08
CA ARG A 61 15.36 1.27 3.15
C ARG A 61 15.47 2.70 3.68
N GLY A 62 14.89 2.99 4.84
CA GLY A 62 14.82 4.32 5.43
C GLY A 62 13.95 5.30 4.65
N TRP A 63 13.09 4.81 3.75
CA TRP A 63 12.24 5.67 2.92
C TRP A 63 11.03 6.15 3.69
N ARG A 64 10.65 7.41 3.43
CA ARG A 64 9.57 8.05 4.18
C ARG A 64 8.20 7.51 3.76
N GLY A 65 7.44 7.00 4.72
CA GLY A 65 6.02 6.66 4.56
C GLY A 65 5.08 7.85 4.79
N ARG A 66 3.82 7.54 5.10
CA ARG A 66 2.81 8.50 5.56
C ARG A 66 2.10 7.94 6.77
N ASP A 67 2.02 8.70 7.83
CA ASP A 67 1.29 8.29 9.03
C ASP A 67 0.61 9.53 9.61
N PRO A 68 -0.73 9.60 9.57
CA PRO A 68 -1.47 10.78 10.02
C PRO A 68 -1.54 10.86 11.55
N GLU A 69 -1.25 9.77 12.25
CA GLU A 69 -1.37 9.68 13.72
C GLU A 69 -0.11 10.16 14.45
N VAL A 70 1.00 10.36 13.74
CA VAL A 70 2.27 10.76 14.38
C VAL A 70 2.11 12.10 15.09
N GLY A 71 2.19 12.06 16.42
CA GLY A 71 2.03 13.23 17.28
C GLY A 71 0.63 13.38 17.88
N GLU A 72 -0.32 12.52 17.51
CA GLU A 72 -1.67 12.52 18.07
C GLU A 72 -1.70 11.79 19.43
N PRO A 73 -2.52 12.26 20.40
CA PRO A 73 -2.62 11.65 21.74
C PRO A 73 -3.02 10.17 21.73
N GLU A 74 -3.81 9.74 20.76
CA GLU A 74 -4.33 8.38 20.61
C GLU A 74 -3.18 7.35 20.55
N LEU A 75 -2.05 7.68 19.93
CA LEU A 75 -0.87 6.80 19.89
C LEU A 75 -0.20 6.60 21.26
N LEU A 76 -0.39 7.54 22.20
CA LEU A 76 0.12 7.38 23.56
C LEU A 76 -0.69 6.35 24.35
N GLU A 77 -1.98 6.22 24.05
CA GLU A 77 -2.88 5.26 24.68
C GLU A 77 -2.84 3.89 23.99
N ASP A 78 -2.83 3.89 22.65
CA ASP A 78 -2.78 2.71 21.81
C ASP A 78 -1.80 2.93 20.63
N PRO A 79 -0.57 2.38 20.70
CA PRO A 79 0.42 2.48 19.62
C PRO A 79 -0.05 1.92 18.27
N ALA A 80 -1.08 1.06 18.27
CA ALA A 80 -1.64 0.48 17.07
C ALA A 80 -2.71 1.35 16.40
N PHE A 81 -3.18 2.42 17.05
CA PHE A 81 -4.28 3.22 16.54
C PHE A 81 -4.00 3.70 15.08
N PRO A 82 -4.96 3.58 14.15
CA PRO A 82 -6.35 3.15 14.33
C PRO A 82 -6.61 1.65 14.05
N PHE A 83 -5.57 0.82 13.94
CA PHE A 83 -5.69 -0.56 13.49
C PHE A 83 -6.22 -1.51 14.56
N ARG A 84 -6.88 -2.58 14.10
CA ARG A 84 -7.11 -3.79 14.88
C ARG A 84 -5.98 -4.77 14.59
N VAL A 85 -5.02 -4.81 15.50
CA VAL A 85 -3.85 -5.68 15.40
C VAL A 85 -4.27 -7.15 15.30
N PRO A 86 -3.59 -7.97 14.47
CA PRO A 86 -3.81 -9.42 14.48
C PRO A 86 -3.60 -10.05 15.87
N PRO A 87 -4.52 -10.90 16.35
CA PRO A 87 -4.33 -11.65 17.58
C PRO A 87 -3.13 -12.61 17.50
N VAL A 88 -2.58 -12.95 18.68
CA VAL A 88 -1.42 -13.88 18.78
C VAL A 88 -1.83 -15.34 18.84
N ASP A 89 -3.07 -15.64 19.22
CA ASP A 89 -3.60 -16.98 19.23
C ASP A 89 -4.01 -17.42 17.81
N GLU A 90 -3.93 -18.73 17.56
CA GLU A 90 -4.11 -19.30 16.22
C GLU A 90 -5.51 -19.05 15.65
N GLU A 91 -6.56 -19.13 16.48
CA GLU A 91 -7.95 -18.94 16.06
C GLU A 91 -8.20 -17.49 15.65
N GLY A 92 -7.82 -16.53 16.51
CA GLY A 92 -7.94 -15.11 16.21
C GLY A 92 -7.07 -14.68 15.02
N ALA A 93 -5.87 -15.25 14.89
CA ALA A 93 -5.00 -15.01 13.73
C ALA A 93 -5.61 -15.54 12.41
N ALA A 94 -6.29 -16.69 12.46
CA ALA A 94 -7.00 -17.24 11.31
C ALA A 94 -8.24 -16.40 10.95
N GLU A 95 -9.02 -15.97 11.95
CA GLU A 95 -10.16 -15.06 11.75
C GLU A 95 -9.71 -13.74 11.13
N TRP A 96 -8.64 -13.13 11.65
CA TRP A 96 -8.08 -11.90 11.11
C TRP A 96 -7.65 -12.06 9.65
N ARG A 97 -6.94 -13.14 9.31
CA ARG A 97 -6.55 -13.44 7.92
C ARG A 97 -7.77 -13.67 7.01
N SER A 98 -8.88 -14.19 7.53
CA SER A 98 -10.11 -14.39 6.75
C SER A 98 -10.75 -13.09 6.24
N GLY A 99 -10.41 -11.97 6.87
CA GLY A 99 -10.79 -10.63 6.41
C GLY A 99 -9.97 -10.10 5.23
N LEU A 100 -8.90 -10.82 4.84
CA LEU A 100 -8.04 -10.47 3.71
C LEU A 100 -8.34 -11.33 2.49
N PHE A 101 -8.45 -10.68 1.34
CA PHE A 101 -8.64 -11.29 0.04
C PHE A 101 -7.37 -11.12 -0.79
N GLU A 102 -6.84 -12.22 -1.32
CA GLU A 102 -5.71 -12.17 -2.24
C GLU A 102 -6.10 -11.46 -3.55
N VAL A 103 -5.20 -10.61 -4.05
CA VAL A 103 -5.40 -9.81 -5.26
C VAL A 103 -4.27 -10.09 -6.24
N PRO A 104 -4.57 -10.37 -7.52
CA PRO A 104 -3.51 -10.55 -8.49
C PRO A 104 -2.76 -9.23 -8.72
N ARG A 105 -1.43 -9.30 -8.85
CA ARG A 105 -0.54 -8.13 -9.07
C ARG A 105 -1.06 -7.15 -10.13
N ARG A 106 -1.64 -7.65 -11.23
CA ARG A 106 -2.23 -6.84 -12.31
C ARG A 106 -3.35 -5.90 -11.88
N SER A 107 -4.05 -6.21 -10.78
CA SER A 107 -5.13 -5.40 -10.22
C SER A 107 -4.63 -4.38 -9.18
N VAL A 108 -3.40 -4.53 -8.67
CA VAL A 108 -2.86 -3.74 -7.55
C VAL A 108 -2.71 -2.26 -7.91
N VAL A 109 -2.31 -1.91 -9.14
CA VAL A 109 -2.23 -0.51 -9.57
C VAL A 109 -3.59 0.19 -9.43
N ARG A 110 -4.68 -0.47 -9.85
CA ARG A 110 -6.02 0.10 -9.76
C ARG A 110 -6.51 0.19 -8.32
N LEU A 111 -6.17 -0.79 -7.48
CA LEU A 111 -6.42 -0.75 -6.04
C LEU A 111 -5.74 0.46 -5.40
N LEU A 112 -4.42 0.62 -5.62
CA LEU A 112 -3.63 1.75 -5.11
C LEU A 112 -4.20 3.11 -5.54
N VAL A 113 -4.63 3.24 -6.80
CA VAL A 113 -5.29 4.45 -7.29
C VAL A 113 -6.62 4.70 -6.58
N MET A 114 -7.46 3.66 -6.42
CA MET A 114 -8.74 3.75 -5.72
C MET A 114 -8.57 4.20 -4.27
N LEU A 115 -7.57 3.67 -3.55
CA LEU A 115 -7.22 4.09 -2.19
C LEU A 115 -6.85 5.58 -2.07
N ALA A 116 -6.35 6.20 -3.16
CA ALA A 116 -6.02 7.62 -3.20
C ALA A 116 -7.20 8.52 -3.63
N THR A 117 -8.35 7.95 -4.01
CA THR A 117 -9.54 8.74 -4.40
C THR A 117 -10.39 9.18 -3.21
N LYS A 118 -11.24 10.20 -3.44
CA LYS A 118 -12.22 10.62 -2.44
C LYS A 118 -13.27 9.52 -2.28
N GLU A 119 -13.64 9.20 -1.03
CA GLU A 119 -14.65 8.17 -0.69
C GLU A 119 -14.31 6.78 -1.27
N MET A 120 -13.04 6.55 -1.66
CA MET A 120 -12.58 5.32 -2.30
C MET A 120 -13.48 4.90 -3.48
N ASN A 121 -13.96 5.91 -4.23
CA ASN A 121 -14.96 5.77 -5.27
C ASN A 121 -14.50 6.46 -6.55
N VAL A 122 -13.75 5.72 -7.36
CA VAL A 122 -13.20 6.19 -8.63
C VAL A 122 -14.29 6.72 -9.58
N PRO A 123 -15.45 6.05 -9.78
CA PRO A 123 -16.51 6.55 -10.67
C PRO A 123 -17.08 7.91 -10.28
N ARG A 124 -17.03 8.29 -9.00
CA ARG A 124 -17.52 9.58 -8.49
C ARG A 124 -16.46 10.67 -8.49
N GLN A 125 -15.22 10.36 -8.86
CA GLN A 125 -14.12 11.28 -8.74
C GLN A 125 -14.10 12.27 -9.91
N GLN A 126 -14.33 13.54 -9.60
CA GLN A 126 -14.24 14.62 -10.59
C GLN A 126 -12.81 14.75 -11.14
N GLY A 127 -12.69 14.97 -12.45
CA GLY A 127 -11.41 15.11 -13.13
C GLY A 127 -10.52 13.86 -13.04
N PHE A 128 -11.10 12.68 -12.87
CA PHE A 128 -10.33 11.43 -12.78
C PHE A 128 -9.66 11.09 -14.11
N ALA A 129 -10.36 11.26 -15.24
CA ALA A 129 -9.83 10.92 -16.56
C ALA A 129 -8.51 11.64 -16.86
N GLU A 130 -8.42 12.92 -16.51
CA GLU A 130 -7.24 13.77 -16.72
C GLU A 130 -6.09 13.42 -15.77
N ARG A 131 -6.40 12.98 -14.55
CA ARG A 131 -5.39 12.64 -13.53
C ARG A 131 -4.97 11.18 -13.53
N ARG A 132 -5.76 10.31 -14.16
CA ARG A 132 -5.62 8.85 -14.15
C ARG A 132 -4.20 8.40 -14.46
N THR A 133 -3.63 8.86 -15.58
CA THR A 133 -2.28 8.45 -15.99
C THR A 133 -1.21 8.84 -14.97
N GLY A 134 -1.34 10.01 -14.33
CA GLY A 134 -0.44 10.42 -13.27
C GLY A 134 -0.58 9.55 -12.03
N MET A 135 -1.81 9.24 -11.62
CA MET A 135 -2.08 8.38 -10.46
C MET A 135 -1.61 6.94 -10.70
N GLU A 136 -1.86 6.37 -11.88
CA GLU A 136 -1.39 5.03 -12.27
C GLU A 136 0.14 4.96 -12.29
N ARG A 137 0.83 6.04 -12.68
CA ARG A 137 2.30 6.12 -12.61
C ARG A 137 2.81 6.08 -11.17
N HIS A 138 2.22 6.84 -10.26
CA HIS A 138 2.59 6.82 -8.85
C HIS A 138 2.28 5.46 -8.21
N ALA A 139 1.11 4.88 -8.49
CA ALA A 139 0.76 3.54 -8.05
C ALA A 139 1.72 2.47 -8.57
N ALA A 140 2.15 2.57 -9.84
CA ALA A 140 3.16 1.68 -10.41
C ALA A 140 4.52 1.81 -9.72
N ALA A 141 4.92 3.02 -9.31
CA ALA A 141 6.14 3.24 -8.53
C ALA A 141 6.07 2.62 -7.13
N ILE A 142 4.91 2.68 -6.46
CA ILE A 142 4.70 1.97 -5.18
C ILE A 142 4.80 0.46 -5.41
N LEU A 143 4.11 -0.05 -6.43
CA LEU A 143 4.12 -1.49 -6.74
C LEU A 143 5.51 -2.00 -7.13
N SER A 144 6.34 -1.19 -7.80
CA SER A 144 7.70 -1.59 -8.19
C SER A 144 8.65 -1.75 -7.01
N ARG A 145 8.26 -1.33 -5.80
CA ARG A 145 9.02 -1.63 -4.58
C ARG A 145 9.03 -3.13 -4.28
N PHE A 146 7.92 -3.80 -4.57
CA PHE A 146 7.68 -5.19 -4.26
C PHE A 146 8.00 -6.07 -5.49
N PRO A 147 8.90 -7.06 -5.35
CA PRO A 147 9.26 -8.01 -6.42
C PRO A 147 8.07 -8.73 -7.08
N GLU A 148 8.28 -9.38 -8.23
CA GLU A 148 7.20 -9.99 -9.01
C GLU A 148 6.49 -11.14 -8.31
N ASP A 149 7.19 -11.87 -7.45
CA ASP A 149 6.72 -12.99 -6.63
C ASP A 149 6.03 -12.57 -5.32
N SER A 150 5.92 -11.26 -5.06
CA SER A 150 5.19 -10.76 -3.89
C SER A 150 3.70 -11.09 -3.96
N THR A 151 3.13 -11.45 -2.80
CA THR A 151 1.70 -11.69 -2.63
C THR A 151 1.02 -10.42 -2.15
N PHE A 152 -0.20 -10.17 -2.64
CA PHE A 152 -0.96 -8.97 -2.32
C PHE A 152 -2.31 -9.34 -1.74
N PHE A 153 -2.69 -8.65 -0.68
CA PHE A 153 -3.98 -8.82 -0.03
C PHE A 153 -4.69 -7.47 0.11
N THR A 154 -6.01 -7.49 0.11
CA THR A 154 -6.85 -6.34 0.45
C THR A 154 -7.96 -6.77 1.38
N ASN A 155 -8.42 -5.87 2.24
CA ASN A 155 -9.65 -6.08 3.01
C ASN A 155 -10.91 -5.66 2.21
N THR A 156 -10.74 -5.22 0.96
CA THR A 156 -11.82 -4.80 0.07
C THR A 156 -12.52 -6.02 -0.51
N ARG A 157 -13.83 -6.16 -0.29
CA ARG A 157 -14.60 -7.24 -0.93
C ARG A 157 -14.76 -6.96 -2.42
N HIS A 158 -14.22 -7.86 -3.23
CA HIS A 158 -14.29 -7.81 -4.68
C HIS A 158 -14.90 -9.09 -5.29
N GLY A 159 -15.40 -8.98 -6.52
CA GLY A 159 -15.94 -10.11 -7.27
C GLY A 159 -14.94 -10.64 -8.29
N GLY A 160 -14.89 -11.96 -8.44
CA GLY A 160 -14.08 -12.65 -9.44
C GLY A 160 -12.57 -12.64 -9.15
N GLU A 161 -11.83 -13.38 -9.98
CA GLU A 161 -10.38 -13.55 -9.88
C GLU A 161 -9.59 -12.31 -10.31
N ASN A 162 -10.23 -11.40 -11.05
CA ASN A 162 -9.60 -10.23 -11.68
C ASN A 162 -10.39 -8.96 -11.37
N PRO A 163 -10.32 -8.49 -10.12
CA PRO A 163 -11.10 -7.35 -9.71
C PRO A 163 -10.63 -6.09 -10.43
N ASP A 164 -11.60 -5.32 -10.91
CA ASP A 164 -11.38 -3.96 -11.40
C ASP A 164 -11.77 -2.94 -10.32
N PHE A 165 -10.78 -2.42 -9.60
CA PHE A 165 -11.00 -1.45 -8.52
C PHE A 165 -11.41 -0.05 -9.01
N TYR A 166 -11.58 0.16 -10.31
CA TYR A 166 -12.26 1.34 -10.83
C TYR A 166 -13.78 1.19 -10.87
N GLU A 167 -14.29 -0.03 -10.73
CA GLU A 167 -15.70 -0.28 -10.52
C GLU A 167 -16.08 -0.11 -9.04
N ARG A 168 -17.39 -0.09 -8.77
CA ARG A 168 -17.89 0.08 -7.40
C ARG A 168 -17.57 -1.17 -6.58
N VAL A 169 -16.80 -0.98 -5.50
CA VAL A 169 -16.55 -2.03 -4.50
C VAL A 169 -17.81 -2.36 -3.70
N SER A 170 -17.95 -3.62 -3.31
CA SER A 170 -19.18 -4.16 -2.70
C SER A 170 -19.21 -4.07 -1.17
N GLY A 171 -18.05 -3.82 -0.55
CA GLY A 171 -17.88 -3.73 0.90
C GLY A 171 -16.41 -3.87 1.29
N CYS A 172 -16.13 -3.88 2.59
CA CYS A 172 -14.83 -4.23 3.15
C CYS A 172 -15.02 -5.08 4.42
N TRP A 173 -13.95 -5.71 4.87
CA TRP A 173 -13.84 -6.22 6.24
C TRP A 173 -12.98 -5.22 7.04
N PRO A 174 -13.57 -4.40 7.93
CA PRO A 174 -12.82 -3.34 8.60
C PRO A 174 -11.65 -3.89 9.43
N MET A 175 -10.44 -3.43 9.11
CA MET A 175 -9.19 -3.77 9.83
C MET A 175 -8.80 -2.66 10.81
N SER A 176 -9.67 -1.67 10.97
CA SER A 176 -9.46 -0.52 11.84
C SER A 176 -10.65 -0.31 12.79
N GLN A 177 -10.52 0.66 13.69
CA GLN A 177 -11.63 1.10 14.53
C GLN A 177 -12.71 1.87 13.73
N TYR A 178 -12.39 2.33 12.51
CA TYR A 178 -13.35 2.99 11.63
C TYR A 178 -14.29 1.99 10.96
N VAL A 179 -15.50 2.45 10.63
CA VAL A 179 -16.52 1.62 9.95
C VAL A 179 -16.09 1.27 8.53
N TRP A 180 -15.35 2.18 7.88
CA TRP A 180 -14.85 2.01 6.53
C TRP A 180 -13.35 2.29 6.49
N ASP A 181 -12.59 1.26 6.19
CA ASP A 181 -11.19 1.34 5.85
C ASP A 181 -10.89 0.38 4.71
N PHE A 182 -10.00 0.80 3.83
CA PHE A 182 -9.60 0.01 2.68
C PHE A 182 -8.09 0.06 2.59
N GLY A 183 -7.48 -1.07 2.27
CA GLY A 183 -6.05 -1.09 2.09
C GLY A 183 -5.50 -2.22 1.26
N LEU A 184 -4.20 -2.12 1.07
CA LEU A 184 -3.34 -3.10 0.45
C LEU A 184 -2.31 -3.53 1.49
N LEU A 185 -2.21 -4.83 1.68
CA LEU A 185 -1.08 -5.50 2.31
C LEU A 185 -0.24 -6.16 1.20
N ALA A 186 1.01 -5.77 1.09
CA ALA A 186 1.98 -6.38 0.20
C ALA A 186 2.97 -7.21 1.03
N VAL A 187 3.21 -8.46 0.64
CA VAL A 187 4.12 -9.37 1.32
C VAL A 187 5.13 -9.90 0.30
N SER A 188 6.40 -9.53 0.45
CA SER A 188 7.53 -10.12 -0.28
C SER A 188 8.35 -11.00 0.66
N ASP A 189 9.48 -11.54 0.18
CA ASP A 189 10.42 -12.28 1.02
C ASP A 189 11.20 -11.41 2.00
N GLU A 190 11.32 -10.10 1.73
CA GLU A 190 12.14 -9.18 2.54
C GLU A 190 11.32 -8.07 3.22
N GLU A 191 10.17 -7.70 2.65
CA GLU A 191 9.42 -6.51 3.05
C GLU A 191 7.93 -6.78 3.16
N ILE A 192 7.29 -6.09 4.09
CA ILE A 192 5.84 -6.02 4.21
C ILE A 192 5.41 -4.56 4.07
N GLY A 193 4.50 -4.29 3.14
CA GLY A 193 3.91 -2.97 2.94
C GLY A 193 2.47 -2.90 3.40
N LEU A 194 2.13 -1.88 4.17
CA LEU A 194 0.76 -1.49 4.48
C LEU A 194 0.46 -0.15 3.80
N ILE A 195 -0.52 -0.14 2.89
CA ILE A 195 -1.06 1.07 2.25
C ILE A 195 -2.55 1.11 2.56
N TRP A 196 -2.94 1.93 3.51
CA TRP A 196 -4.29 1.98 4.06
C TRP A 196 -4.89 3.37 3.96
N SER A 197 -6.17 3.45 3.62
CA SER A 197 -6.96 4.68 3.61
C SER A 197 -8.19 4.49 4.48
N PHE A 198 -8.48 5.49 5.30
CA PHE A 198 -9.57 5.45 6.27
C PHE A 198 -10.65 6.47 5.92
N ASP A 199 -11.90 6.10 6.20
CA ASP A 199 -13.00 7.04 6.26
C ASP A 199 -13.23 7.48 7.72
N ALA A 200 -12.47 8.47 8.15
CA ALA A 200 -12.60 9.10 9.47
C ALA A 200 -13.67 10.21 9.52
N SER A 201 -14.65 10.16 8.58
CA SER A 201 -15.72 11.15 8.41
C SER A 201 -16.87 10.98 9.38
#